data_AF-R7KR14-F1
#
_entry.id   AF-R7KR14-F1
#
_cell.length_a   1.000
_cell.length_b   1.000
_cell.length_c   1.000
_cell.angle_alpha   90.00
_cell.angle_beta   90.00
_cell.angle_gamma   90.00
#
_symmetry.space_group_name_H-M   'P 1'
#
loop_
_entity.id
_entity.type
_entity.pdbx_description
1 polymer ?
#
loop_
_entity_poly.entity_id
_entity_poly.type
_entity_poly.pdbx_seq_one_letter_code
_entity_poly.pdbx_strand_id
1 'polypeptide(L)'
;MYNFLAAFCICGFIVIIGELVSTWTKAWIPSVFVSACLLLVGYWTVIPYDLVKDSFLTPFGATLGIYLLIVHMGTVISLKTLMEQWKTVVMCLVGLAGMCIFALLLCPLFMDWAYIVAGLPPLTGGIVAATIMQQAATEHGLTSAAVFAITMYCVQGFAGYPLTAIFMKAEGAKLLQEYRSGERVTKDELSAAKNVTSLPSSERRGPLALPDSLNSPIVMLTKIGMVAWLSMMVGGFTGISGAVWALIFGVVFCSLGFLETDILHRCNSFNILMFALTMFVFEGLKDCTPEMLTSIILPMVGLIVVGVFGMAVFAWVAAKVMKLSFPLSFCNCLTALYGFPFNAIITESTCKAMAKTPEEHEFLMSKMFPSMIIGGFVTVTITSVILAGFFVNLF
;
A
#
# COMPACT_ATOMS: atom_id res chain seq x y z
N MET A 1 -29.16 15.61 12.01
CA MET A 1 -28.86 14.60 13.04
C MET A 1 -27.64 13.82 12.59
N TYR A 2 -26.57 13.83 13.38
CA TYR A 2 -25.40 12.99 13.12
C TYR A 2 -25.73 11.54 13.52
N ASN A 3 -25.39 10.58 12.66
CA ASN A 3 -25.58 9.14 12.85
C ASN A 3 -24.61 8.38 11.92
N PHE A 4 -24.64 7.04 11.96
CA PHE A 4 -23.74 6.20 11.17
C PHE A 4 -23.80 6.45 9.65
N LEU A 5 -24.98 6.76 9.09
CA LEU A 5 -25.13 7.10 7.68
C LEU A 5 -24.55 8.48 7.37
N ALA A 6 -24.76 9.46 8.27
CA ALA A 6 -24.12 10.77 8.12
C ALA A 6 -22.60 10.65 8.18
N ALA A 7 -22.06 9.83 9.10
CA ALA A 7 -20.63 9.56 9.20
C ALA A 7 -20.07 8.91 7.92
N PHE A 8 -20.77 7.91 7.37
CA PHE A 8 -20.44 7.29 6.09
C PHE A 8 -20.44 8.32 4.94
N CYS A 9 -21.46 9.17 4.85
CA CYS A 9 -21.53 10.22 3.84
C CYS A 9 -20.40 11.24 3.96
N ILE A 10 -20.02 11.64 5.18
CA ILE A 10 -18.89 12.56 5.41
C ILE A 10 -17.57 11.91 4.95
N CYS A 11 -17.34 10.63 5.30
CA CYS A 11 -16.17 9.88 4.81
C CYS A 11 -16.13 9.87 3.27
N GLY A 12 -17.27 9.58 2.64
CA GLY A 12 -17.40 9.58 1.18
C GLY A 12 -17.12 10.94 0.57
N PHE A 13 -17.66 12.02 1.15
CA PHE A 13 -17.46 13.38 0.67
C PHE A 13 -15.99 13.81 0.69
N ILE A 14 -15.25 13.42 1.74
CA ILE A 14 -13.81 13.72 1.85
C ILE A 14 -13.01 13.00 0.76
N VAL A 15 -13.33 11.73 0.49
CA VAL A 15 -12.69 10.98 -0.60
C VAL A 15 -13.03 11.58 -1.97
N ILE A 16 -14.30 11.94 -2.19
CA ILE A 16 -14.75 12.57 -3.44
C ILE A 16 -14.02 13.90 -3.68
N ILE A 17 -13.85 14.75 -2.66
CA ILE A 17 -13.05 15.98 -2.82
C ILE A 17 -11.62 15.64 -3.24
N GLY A 18 -11.02 14.63 -2.62
CA GLY A 18 -9.68 14.16 -3.01
C GLY A 18 -9.62 13.69 -4.46
N GLU A 19 -10.59 12.91 -4.91
CA GLU A 19 -10.70 12.45 -6.30
C GLU A 19 -10.90 13.60 -7.29
N LEU A 20 -11.72 14.60 -6.96
CA LEU A 20 -11.93 15.79 -7.77
C LEU A 20 -10.63 16.58 -7.93
N VAL A 21 -9.91 16.83 -6.84
CA VAL A 21 -8.62 17.53 -6.88
C VAL A 21 -7.58 16.73 -7.67
N SER A 22 -7.51 15.41 -7.47
CA SER A 22 -6.63 14.55 -8.26
C SER A 22 -6.96 14.62 -9.75
N THR A 23 -8.24 14.57 -10.11
CA THR A 23 -8.70 14.67 -11.50
C THR A 23 -8.33 16.01 -12.12
N TRP A 24 -8.62 17.12 -11.43
CA TRP A 24 -8.30 18.48 -11.90
C TRP A 24 -6.80 18.72 -12.04
N THR A 25 -6.00 18.15 -11.13
CA THR A 25 -4.54 18.24 -11.16
C THR A 25 -3.88 17.17 -12.04
N LYS A 26 -4.68 16.34 -12.75
CA LYS A 26 -4.21 15.21 -13.56
C LYS A 26 -3.27 14.29 -12.77
N ALA A 27 -3.66 13.89 -11.57
CA ALA A 27 -2.90 13.09 -10.61
C ALA A 27 -1.56 13.71 -10.16
N TRP A 28 -1.38 15.04 -10.25
CA TRP A 28 -0.21 15.70 -9.69
C TRP A 28 -0.30 15.82 -8.17
N ILE A 29 -1.52 16.04 -7.66
CA ILE A 29 -1.83 15.92 -6.24
C ILE A 29 -2.66 14.64 -6.05
N PRO A 30 -2.13 13.60 -5.41
CA PRO A 30 -2.87 12.36 -5.18
C PRO A 30 -4.16 12.58 -4.39
N SER A 31 -5.23 11.86 -4.73
CA SER A 31 -6.50 11.93 -4.00
C SER A 31 -6.32 11.59 -2.52
N VAL A 32 -5.51 10.56 -2.25
CA VAL A 32 -5.18 10.10 -0.90
C VAL A 32 -4.46 11.17 -0.07
N PHE A 33 -3.63 12.01 -0.68
CA PHE A 33 -2.96 13.10 0.00
C PHE A 33 -3.96 14.18 0.42
N VAL A 34 -4.85 14.58 -0.50
CA VAL A 34 -5.89 15.58 -0.23
C VAL A 34 -6.84 15.08 0.86
N SER A 35 -7.32 13.84 0.75
CA SER A 35 -8.21 13.25 1.75
C SER A 35 -7.54 13.14 3.12
N ALA A 36 -6.25 12.79 3.19
CA ALA A 36 -5.49 12.79 4.44
C ALA A 36 -5.37 14.20 5.04
N CYS A 37 -5.05 15.22 4.23
CA CYS A 37 -5.03 16.62 4.70
C CYS A 37 -6.38 17.07 5.24
N LEU A 38 -7.47 16.75 4.53
CA LEU A 38 -8.83 17.13 4.93
C LEU A 38 -9.26 16.44 6.22
N LEU A 39 -8.96 15.15 6.40
CA LEU A 39 -9.23 14.45 7.65
C LEU A 39 -8.40 14.99 8.79
N LEU A 40 -7.09 15.19 8.59
CA LEU A 40 -6.20 15.71 9.62
C LEU A 40 -6.65 17.08 10.13
N VAL A 41 -6.85 18.05 9.22
CA VAL A 41 -7.34 19.40 9.59
C VAL A 41 -8.78 19.34 10.11
N GLY A 42 -9.59 18.44 9.55
CA GLY A 42 -10.95 18.22 9.99
C GLY A 42 -11.03 17.76 11.44
N TYR A 43 -10.21 16.78 11.85
CA TYR A 43 -10.14 16.29 13.24
C TYR A 43 -9.73 17.37 14.24
N TRP A 44 -8.92 18.34 13.79
CA TRP A 44 -8.54 19.49 14.64
C TRP A 44 -9.64 20.54 14.81
N THR A 45 -10.70 20.50 13.99
CA THR A 45 -11.65 21.62 13.87
C THR A 45 -13.10 21.21 14.03
N VAL A 46 -13.63 20.40 13.10
CA VAL A 46 -15.09 20.20 12.93
C VAL A 46 -15.51 18.73 12.80
N ILE A 47 -14.56 17.83 12.53
CA ILE A 47 -14.85 16.40 12.33
C ILE A 47 -14.82 15.67 13.68
N PRO A 48 -15.84 14.86 14.01
CA PRO A 48 -15.83 14.01 15.19
C PRO A 48 -14.65 13.03 15.19
N TYR A 49 -14.02 12.83 16.35
CA TYR A 49 -12.88 11.92 16.51
C TYR A 49 -13.20 10.48 16.07
N ASP A 50 -14.42 10.01 16.37
CA ASP A 50 -14.90 8.68 16.04
C ASP A 50 -15.54 8.58 14.64
N LEU A 51 -15.43 9.60 13.77
CA LEU A 51 -16.09 9.64 12.45
C LEU A 51 -16.01 8.31 11.67
N VAL A 52 -14.79 7.78 11.51
CA VAL A 52 -14.58 6.56 10.70
C VAL A 52 -15.16 5.33 11.41
N LYS A 53 -15.03 5.27 12.73
CA LYS A 53 -15.60 4.19 13.53
C LYS A 53 -17.14 4.21 13.49
N ASP A 54 -17.74 5.40 13.62
CA ASP A 54 -19.19 5.62 13.55
C ASP A 54 -19.78 5.24 12.20
N SER A 55 -18.99 5.30 11.12
CA SER A 55 -19.40 4.84 9.79
C SER A 55 -19.38 3.31 9.60
N PHE A 56 -18.91 2.55 10.60
CA PHE A 56 -18.65 1.11 10.54
C PHE A 56 -17.61 0.68 9.49
N LEU A 57 -16.88 1.62 8.88
CA LEU A 57 -15.83 1.33 7.91
C LEU A 57 -14.57 0.76 8.58
N THR A 58 -14.22 1.20 9.79
CA THR A 58 -13.10 0.65 10.57
C THR A 58 -13.21 -0.86 10.77
N PRO A 59 -14.24 -1.40 11.45
CA PRO A 59 -14.31 -2.82 11.72
C PRO A 59 -14.38 -3.63 10.42
N PHE A 60 -15.06 -3.11 9.39
CA PHE A 60 -15.14 -3.79 8.10
C PHE A 60 -13.80 -3.83 7.36
N GLY A 61 -13.09 -2.70 7.27
CA GLY A 61 -11.80 -2.58 6.57
C GLY A 61 -10.64 -3.28 7.29
N ALA A 62 -10.52 -3.07 8.61
CA ALA A 62 -9.42 -3.59 9.43
C ALA A 62 -9.44 -5.11 9.61
N THR A 63 -10.63 -5.73 9.52
CA THR A 63 -10.80 -7.16 9.76
C THR A 63 -11.03 -7.91 8.45
N LEU A 64 -12.25 -7.94 7.94
CA LEU A 64 -12.62 -8.69 6.75
C LEU A 64 -11.97 -8.10 5.50
N GLY A 65 -11.98 -6.77 5.37
CA GLY A 65 -11.62 -6.09 4.13
C GLY A 65 -10.17 -6.30 3.71
N ILE A 66 -9.22 -6.17 4.64
CA ILE A 66 -7.79 -6.40 4.36
C ILE A 66 -7.53 -7.82 3.83
N TYR A 67 -8.11 -8.85 4.45
CA TYR A 67 -7.90 -10.23 4.02
C TYR A 67 -8.57 -10.54 2.67
N LEU A 68 -9.81 -10.06 2.45
CA LEU A 68 -10.47 -10.25 1.15
C LEU A 68 -9.69 -9.58 0.02
N LEU A 69 -9.17 -8.37 0.24
CA LEU A 69 -8.35 -7.65 -0.73
C LEU A 69 -7.03 -8.36 -1.01
N ILE A 70 -6.36 -8.90 0.00
CA ILE A 70 -5.11 -9.63 -0.20
C ILE A 70 -5.32 -10.95 -0.96
N VAL A 71 -6.35 -11.72 -0.62
CA VAL A 71 -6.72 -12.92 -1.40
C VAL A 71 -7.02 -12.54 -2.85
N HIS A 72 -7.77 -11.46 -3.05
CA HIS A 72 -8.05 -10.92 -4.39
C HIS A 72 -6.79 -10.50 -5.15
N MET A 73 -5.80 -9.87 -4.50
CA MET A 73 -4.51 -9.59 -5.14
C MET A 73 -3.84 -10.88 -5.64
N GLY A 74 -3.96 -11.97 -4.87
CA GLY A 74 -3.52 -13.29 -5.31
C GLY A 74 -4.29 -13.83 -6.52
N THR A 75 -5.55 -13.41 -6.72
CA THR A 75 -6.29 -13.75 -7.94
C THR A 75 -5.84 -12.94 -9.15
N VAL A 76 -5.38 -11.70 -8.98
CA VAL A 76 -4.98 -10.81 -10.09
C VAL A 76 -3.56 -11.11 -10.58
N ILE A 77 -2.66 -11.55 -9.69
CA ILE A 77 -1.24 -11.76 -10.00
C ILE A 77 -0.95 -13.26 -10.14
N SER A 78 -0.40 -13.68 -11.30
CA SER A 78 0.04 -15.07 -11.48
C SER A 78 1.31 -15.38 -10.67
N LEU A 79 1.52 -16.63 -10.22
CA LEU A 79 2.78 -17.05 -9.55
C LEU A 79 4.01 -16.73 -10.41
N LYS A 80 3.88 -16.88 -11.74
CA LYS A 80 4.94 -16.54 -12.68
C LYS A 80 5.29 -15.06 -12.60
N THR A 81 4.28 -14.19 -12.60
CA THR A 81 4.45 -12.74 -12.45
C THR A 81 5.05 -12.39 -11.09
N LEU A 82 4.62 -13.03 -10.00
CA LEU A 82 5.22 -12.82 -8.68
C LEU A 82 6.71 -13.19 -8.66
N MET A 83 7.08 -14.32 -9.28
CA MET A 83 8.49 -14.72 -9.44
C MET A 83 9.28 -13.77 -10.35
N GLU A 84 8.68 -13.27 -11.43
CA GLU A 84 9.29 -12.28 -12.33
C GLU A 84 9.58 -10.95 -11.60
N GLN A 85 8.86 -10.67 -10.52
CA GLN A 85 8.98 -9.46 -9.70
C GLN A 85 9.99 -9.59 -8.56
N TRP A 86 10.85 -10.61 -8.55
CA TRP A 86 11.95 -10.75 -7.59
C TRP A 86 12.83 -9.49 -7.52
N LYS A 87 13.01 -8.80 -8.66
CA LYS A 87 13.75 -7.55 -8.71
C LYS A 87 13.10 -6.47 -7.86
N THR A 88 11.77 -6.37 -7.89
CA THR A 88 10.99 -5.44 -7.06
C THR A 88 11.17 -5.74 -5.58
N VAL A 89 11.15 -7.02 -5.19
CA VAL A 89 11.40 -7.44 -3.80
C VAL A 89 12.80 -6.99 -3.35
N VAL A 90 13.83 -7.31 -4.14
CA VAL A 90 15.22 -6.91 -3.84
C VAL A 90 15.35 -5.39 -3.77
N MET A 91 14.74 -4.65 -4.70
CA MET A 91 14.74 -3.19 -4.68
C MET A 91 14.17 -2.63 -3.38
N CYS A 92 13.02 -3.15 -2.93
CA CYS A 92 12.39 -2.72 -1.68
C CYS A 92 13.30 -2.99 -0.48
N LEU A 93 13.88 -4.19 -0.38
CA LEU A 93 14.78 -4.55 0.72
C LEU A 93 16.04 -3.66 0.75
N VAL A 94 16.64 -3.40 -0.41
CA VAL A 94 17.83 -2.54 -0.52
C VAL A 94 17.50 -1.09 -0.20
N GLY A 95 16.35 -0.58 -0.65
CA GLY A 95 15.88 0.77 -0.31
C GLY A 95 15.60 0.93 1.18
N LEU A 96 14.96 -0.06 1.81
CA LEU A 96 14.72 -0.07 3.26
C LEU A 96 16.03 -0.18 4.04
N ALA A 97 16.98 -1.00 3.59
CA ALA A 97 18.31 -1.06 4.19
C ALA A 97 19.02 0.30 4.12
N GLY A 98 18.95 1.00 2.97
CA GLY A 98 19.47 2.35 2.82
C GLY A 98 18.83 3.36 3.77
N MET A 99 17.51 3.30 3.92
CA MET A 99 16.77 4.10 4.90
C MET A 99 17.25 3.84 6.33
N CYS A 100 17.35 2.57 6.74
CA CYS A 100 17.80 2.20 8.07
C CYS A 100 19.25 2.63 8.33
N ILE A 101 20.17 2.37 7.40
CA ILE A 101 21.58 2.73 7.54
C ILE A 101 21.75 4.24 7.70
N PHE A 102 21.11 5.03 6.84
CA PHE A 102 21.24 6.49 6.91
C PHE A 102 20.60 7.06 8.17
N ALA A 103 19.42 6.58 8.54
CA ALA A 103 18.77 7.01 9.77
C ALA A 103 19.64 6.66 11.00
N LEU A 104 20.14 5.43 11.11
CA LEU A 104 20.96 5.02 12.24
C LEU A 104 22.32 5.72 12.31
N LEU A 105 22.87 6.19 11.20
CA LEU A 105 24.16 6.89 11.16
C LEU A 105 24.03 8.41 11.34
N LEU A 106 23.03 9.03 10.71
CA LEU A 106 22.93 10.49 10.61
C LEU A 106 21.93 11.09 11.61
N CYS A 107 20.85 10.39 11.94
CA CYS A 107 19.87 10.92 12.88
C CYS A 107 20.39 11.09 14.32
N PRO A 108 21.29 10.22 14.86
CA PRO A 108 21.85 10.44 16.21
C PRO A 108 22.62 11.76 16.36
N LEU A 109 22.98 12.42 15.25
CA LEU A 109 23.66 13.72 15.27
C LEU A 109 22.73 14.87 15.68
N PHE A 110 21.40 14.69 15.60
CA PHE A 110 20.44 15.77 15.84
C PHE A 110 19.12 15.34 16.51
N MET A 111 18.93 14.05 16.83
CA MET A 111 17.77 13.56 17.57
C MET A 111 18.11 12.42 18.53
N ASP A 112 17.31 12.29 19.58
CA ASP A 112 17.47 11.24 20.59
C ASP A 112 17.28 9.84 20.01
N TRP A 113 18.09 8.90 20.50
CA TRP A 113 18.08 7.50 20.08
C TRP A 113 16.68 6.86 20.17
N ALA A 114 15.93 7.16 21.24
CA ALA A 114 14.58 6.65 21.44
C ALA A 114 13.62 7.01 20.29
N TYR A 115 13.74 8.21 19.71
CA TYR A 115 12.92 8.61 18.56
C TYR A 115 13.31 7.88 17.28
N ILE A 116 14.60 7.61 17.09
CA ILE A 116 15.10 6.83 15.95
C ILE A 116 14.57 5.40 16.05
N VAL A 117 14.74 4.77 17.20
CA VAL A 117 14.29 3.40 17.44
C VAL A 117 12.78 3.29 17.28
N ALA A 118 12.02 4.17 17.92
CA ALA A 118 10.56 4.14 17.88
C ALA A 118 9.99 4.50 16.50
N GLY A 119 10.61 5.43 15.78
CA GLY A 119 10.07 5.99 14.54
C GLY A 119 10.49 5.29 13.26
N LEU A 120 11.64 4.63 13.22
CA LEU A 120 12.14 4.01 11.99
C LEU A 120 11.30 2.80 11.53
N PRO A 121 10.87 1.86 12.40
CA PRO A 121 10.00 0.77 11.97
C PRO A 121 8.64 1.24 11.44
N PRO A 122 7.91 2.18 12.08
CA PRO A 122 6.73 2.82 11.48
C PRO A 122 7.04 3.47 10.13
N LEU A 123 8.19 4.16 10.00
CA LEU A 123 8.62 4.81 8.75
C LEU A 123 8.81 3.81 7.60
N THR A 124 9.24 2.59 7.92
CA THR A 124 9.43 1.50 6.97
C THR A 124 8.16 0.66 6.75
N GLY A 125 7.03 1.07 7.34
CA GLY A 125 5.96 0.14 7.68
C GLY A 125 4.55 0.69 7.85
N GLY A 126 3.70 -0.19 8.37
CA GLY A 126 2.28 0.07 8.59
C GLY A 126 1.92 0.13 10.07
N ILE A 127 0.62 0.19 10.34
CA ILE A 127 0.08 0.35 11.70
C ILE A 127 0.58 -0.71 12.68
N VAL A 128 0.82 -1.94 12.22
CA VAL A 128 1.32 -3.04 13.07
C VAL A 128 2.69 -2.71 13.65
N ALA A 129 3.63 -2.25 12.82
CA ALA A 129 4.96 -1.85 13.29
C ALA A 129 4.86 -0.64 14.25
N ALA A 130 3.97 0.30 13.95
CA ALA A 130 3.70 1.45 14.80
C ALA A 130 3.18 1.05 16.19
N THR A 131 2.23 0.12 16.25
CA THR A 131 1.70 -0.41 17.51
C THR A 131 2.76 -1.17 18.31
N ILE A 132 3.57 -2.02 17.66
CA ILE A 132 4.67 -2.75 18.32
C ILE A 132 5.65 -1.77 18.98
N MET A 133 6.11 -0.76 18.23
CA MET A 133 7.06 0.22 18.75
C MET A 133 6.45 1.13 19.82
N GLN A 134 5.18 1.50 19.68
CA GLN A 134 4.46 2.27 20.71
C GLN A 134 4.38 1.50 22.03
N GLN A 135 3.99 0.23 21.98
CA GLN A 135 3.86 -0.63 23.16
C GLN A 135 5.22 -0.78 23.84
N ALA A 136 6.25 -1.16 23.09
CA ALA A 136 7.60 -1.30 23.63
C ALA A 136 8.13 0.01 24.25
N ALA A 137 8.02 1.15 23.55
CA ALA A 137 8.41 2.44 24.12
C ALA A 137 7.64 2.76 25.41
N THR A 138 6.35 2.44 25.48
CA THR A 138 5.51 2.65 26.67
C THR A 138 5.96 1.78 27.85
N GLU A 139 6.27 0.51 27.60
CA GLU A 139 6.79 -0.43 28.62
C GLU A 139 8.13 0.01 29.21
N HIS A 140 8.96 0.67 28.39
CA HIS A 140 10.22 1.28 28.82
C HIS A 140 10.06 2.68 29.47
N GLY A 141 8.82 3.18 29.64
CA GLY A 141 8.56 4.51 30.22
C GLY A 141 8.87 5.69 29.28
N LEU A 142 9.10 5.41 27.99
CA LEU A 142 9.44 6.41 26.97
C LEU A 142 8.19 6.95 26.27
N THR A 143 7.33 7.64 27.02
CA THR A 143 6.03 8.12 26.51
C THR A 143 6.14 8.98 25.25
N SER A 144 7.13 9.88 25.17
CA SER A 144 7.33 10.71 23.98
C SER A 144 7.73 9.90 22.75
N ALA A 145 8.53 8.83 22.92
CA ALA A 145 8.91 7.93 21.82
C ALA A 145 7.72 7.05 21.39
N ALA A 146 6.88 6.63 22.33
CA ALA A 146 5.65 5.89 22.03
C ALA A 146 4.69 6.73 21.17
N VAL A 147 4.52 8.00 21.55
CA VAL A 147 3.77 8.99 20.76
C VAL A 147 4.41 9.15 19.38
N PHE A 148 5.73 9.35 19.32
CA PHE A 148 6.48 9.51 18.07
C PHE A 148 6.24 8.35 17.08
N ALA A 149 6.18 7.10 17.57
CA ALA A 149 5.94 5.93 16.72
C ALA A 149 4.59 5.99 15.97
N ILE A 150 3.50 6.31 16.69
CA ILE A 150 2.17 6.42 16.07
C ILE A 150 2.07 7.67 15.20
N THR A 151 2.57 8.82 15.65
CA THR A 151 2.54 10.04 14.85
C THR A 151 3.34 9.84 13.56
N MET A 152 4.47 9.11 13.60
CA MET A 152 5.29 8.82 12.42
C MET A 152 4.48 8.05 11.37
N TYR A 153 3.77 7.01 11.79
CA TYR A 153 2.85 6.27 10.93
C TYR A 153 1.77 7.17 10.29
N CYS A 154 1.24 8.13 11.05
CA CYS A 154 0.20 9.05 10.57
C CYS A 154 0.72 10.00 9.48
N VAL A 155 1.94 10.51 9.62
CA VAL A 155 2.43 11.60 8.76
C VAL A 155 3.41 11.16 7.66
N GLN A 156 3.99 9.96 7.74
CA GLN A 156 4.95 9.48 6.74
C GLN A 156 4.37 9.47 5.31
N GLY A 157 3.07 9.20 5.19
CA GLY A 157 2.35 9.19 3.92
C GLY A 157 2.39 10.55 3.22
N PHE A 158 2.44 11.66 3.97
CA PHE A 158 2.49 13.01 3.40
C PHE A 158 3.79 13.28 2.63
N ALA A 159 4.88 12.58 2.96
CA ALA A 159 6.09 12.57 2.14
C ALA A 159 5.98 11.57 0.98
N GLY A 160 5.46 10.36 1.26
CA GLY A 160 5.39 9.28 0.28
C GLY A 160 4.46 9.56 -0.90
N TYR A 161 3.25 10.09 -0.67
CA TYR A 161 2.27 10.34 -1.72
C TYR A 161 2.78 11.27 -2.83
N PRO A 162 3.27 12.51 -2.55
CA PRO A 162 3.74 13.39 -3.60
C PRO A 162 5.01 12.88 -4.28
N LEU A 163 5.96 12.31 -3.52
CA LEU A 163 7.18 11.75 -4.09
C LEU A 163 6.84 10.62 -5.07
N THR A 164 5.98 9.68 -4.67
CA THR A 164 5.55 8.61 -5.55
C THR A 164 4.85 9.18 -6.78
N ALA A 165 3.93 10.14 -6.65
CA ALA A 165 3.26 10.72 -7.81
C ALA A 165 4.23 11.33 -8.84
N ILE A 166 5.27 12.03 -8.37
CA ILE A 166 6.29 12.64 -9.24
C ILE A 166 7.07 11.56 -10.00
N PHE A 167 7.64 10.58 -9.29
CA PHE A 167 8.46 9.55 -9.91
C PHE A 167 7.63 8.55 -10.72
N MET A 168 6.39 8.28 -10.32
CA MET A 168 5.46 7.42 -11.06
C MET A 168 5.11 8.04 -12.41
N LYS A 169 4.88 9.36 -12.45
CA LYS A 169 4.67 10.07 -13.70
C LYS A 169 5.92 10.08 -14.58
N ALA A 170 7.11 10.20 -13.99
CA ALA A 170 8.36 10.09 -14.75
C ALA A 170 8.50 8.71 -15.39
N GLU A 171 8.15 7.64 -14.67
CA GLU A 171 8.12 6.28 -15.23
C GLU A 171 7.07 6.13 -16.33
N GLY A 172 5.83 6.57 -16.07
CA GLY A 172 4.75 6.48 -17.04
C GLY A 172 5.06 7.24 -18.34
N ALA A 173 5.72 8.40 -18.24
CA ALA A 173 6.10 9.19 -19.41
C ALA A 173 7.13 8.44 -20.28
N LYS A 174 8.13 7.83 -19.63
CA LYS A 174 9.12 6.99 -20.30
C LYS A 174 8.45 5.78 -20.97
N LEU A 175 7.59 5.05 -20.26
CA LEU A 175 6.88 3.90 -20.79
C LEU A 175 5.98 4.27 -21.98
N LEU A 176 5.26 5.39 -21.90
CA LEU A 176 4.44 5.87 -23.02
C LEU A 176 5.30 6.27 -24.23
N GLN A 177 6.48 6.85 -24.01
CA GLN A 177 7.42 7.14 -25.10
C GLN A 177 7.89 5.84 -25.78
N GLU A 178 8.24 4.82 -25.00
CA GLU A 178 8.61 3.48 -25.51
C GLU A 178 7.46 2.81 -26.27
N TYR A 179 6.23 2.95 -25.78
CA TYR A 179 5.03 2.43 -26.44
C TYR A 179 4.75 3.12 -27.78
N ARG A 180 4.77 4.46 -27.80
CA ARG A 180 4.44 5.28 -28.98
C ARG A 180 5.51 5.26 -30.06
N SER A 181 6.78 5.10 -29.68
CA SER A 181 7.90 4.97 -30.61
C SER A 181 7.97 3.58 -31.27
N GLY A 182 7.23 2.59 -30.74
CA GLY A 182 7.32 1.20 -31.17
C GLY A 182 8.64 0.52 -30.76
N GLU A 183 9.50 1.18 -29.98
CA GLU A 183 10.89 0.76 -29.74
C GLU A 183 11.01 -0.43 -28.77
N ARG A 184 9.91 -0.87 -28.14
CA ARG A 184 9.92 -2.04 -27.23
C ARG A 184 8.68 -2.90 -27.22
N VAL A 185 7.70 -2.61 -28.07
CA VAL A 185 6.45 -3.35 -28.08
C VAL A 185 6.60 -4.57 -28.98
N THR A 186 7.40 -5.55 -28.54
CA THR A 186 7.34 -6.89 -29.13
C THR A 186 5.89 -7.36 -29.02
N LYS A 187 5.32 -7.97 -30.07
CA LYS A 187 3.97 -8.54 -30.01
C LYS A 187 3.78 -9.49 -28.81
N ASP A 188 4.87 -10.06 -28.32
CA ASP A 188 4.94 -10.87 -27.10
C ASP A 188 4.86 -10.06 -25.78
N GLU A 189 5.26 -8.79 -25.75
CA GLU A 189 5.07 -7.91 -24.59
C GLU A 189 3.68 -7.30 -24.55
N LEU A 190 3.06 -7.06 -25.71
CA LEU A 190 1.64 -6.68 -25.82
C LEU A 190 0.73 -7.86 -25.45
N SER A 191 1.12 -9.10 -25.79
CA SER A 191 0.42 -10.31 -25.36
C SER A 191 0.72 -10.66 -23.89
N ALA A 192 1.91 -10.34 -23.36
CA ALA A 192 2.23 -10.45 -21.93
C ALA A 192 1.58 -9.35 -21.09
N ALA A 193 1.49 -8.12 -21.57
CA ALA A 193 0.68 -7.05 -20.98
C ALA A 193 -0.78 -7.48 -20.96
N LYS A 194 -1.29 -7.97 -22.11
CA LYS A 194 -2.55 -8.69 -22.14
C LYS A 194 -2.58 -9.88 -21.22
N ASN A 195 -1.53 -10.64 -20.91
CA ASN A 195 -1.59 -11.78 -19.98
C ASN A 195 -1.39 -11.41 -18.49
N VAL A 196 -0.92 -10.19 -18.21
CA VAL A 196 -0.72 -9.63 -16.86
C VAL A 196 -1.94 -8.82 -16.43
N THR A 197 -2.70 -8.24 -17.38
CA THR A 197 -4.04 -7.64 -17.14
C THR A 197 -5.20 -8.45 -17.71
N SER A 198 -4.99 -9.40 -18.63
CA SER A 198 -5.96 -10.49 -18.80
C SER A 198 -5.81 -11.32 -17.56
N LEU A 199 -6.82 -11.20 -16.72
CA LEU A 199 -7.59 -12.37 -16.34
C LEU A 199 -7.04 -13.63 -17.05
N PRO A 200 -6.34 -14.58 -16.36
CA PRO A 200 -6.23 -15.96 -16.77
C PRO A 200 -7.44 -16.25 -17.63
N SER A 201 -7.19 -16.48 -18.91
CA SER A 201 -8.25 -16.67 -19.88
C SER A 201 -9.27 -17.60 -19.24
N SER A 202 -10.56 -17.22 -19.32
CA SER A 202 -11.66 -18.01 -18.76
C SER A 202 -11.70 -19.46 -19.27
N GLU A 203 -10.78 -19.83 -20.17
CA GLU A 203 -10.55 -21.13 -20.76
C GLU A 203 -9.87 -22.13 -19.82
N ARG A 204 -9.05 -21.72 -18.84
CA ARG A 204 -8.48 -22.68 -17.87
C ARG A 204 -9.37 -22.79 -16.64
N ARG A 205 -10.49 -23.49 -16.79
CA ARG A 205 -11.25 -24.04 -15.66
C ARG A 205 -10.38 -25.11 -15.01
N GLY A 206 -9.64 -24.72 -13.96
CA GLY A 206 -8.91 -25.67 -13.12
C GLY A 206 -9.86 -26.71 -12.50
N PRO A 207 -9.32 -27.76 -11.86
CA PRO A 207 -10.12 -28.89 -11.38
C PRO A 207 -11.21 -28.51 -10.36
N LEU A 208 -11.09 -27.35 -9.71
CA LEU A 208 -12.04 -26.85 -8.71
C LEU A 208 -13.01 -25.78 -9.25
N ALA A 209 -13.03 -25.56 -10.57
CA ALA A 209 -13.90 -24.56 -11.18
C ALA A 209 -15.38 -24.95 -11.13
N LEU A 210 -16.19 -24.06 -10.58
CA LEU A 210 -17.65 -24.19 -10.58
C LEU A 210 -18.21 -23.78 -11.96
N PRO A 211 -19.34 -24.37 -12.40
CA PRO A 211 -20.09 -23.88 -13.55
C PRO A 211 -20.48 -22.40 -13.36
N ASP A 212 -20.43 -21.61 -14.43
CA ASP A 212 -20.77 -20.18 -14.36
C ASP A 212 -22.19 -19.93 -13.84
N SER A 213 -23.12 -20.87 -14.04
CA SER A 213 -24.49 -20.80 -13.53
C SER A 213 -24.59 -20.85 -11.99
N LEU A 214 -23.56 -21.38 -11.32
CA LEU A 214 -23.49 -21.46 -9.85
C LEU A 214 -22.60 -20.35 -9.25
N ASN A 215 -21.86 -19.62 -10.07
CA ASN A 215 -20.94 -18.56 -9.66
C ASN A 215 -21.67 -17.21 -9.52
N SER A 216 -22.52 -17.10 -8.50
CA SER A 216 -23.11 -15.81 -8.12
C SER A 216 -22.10 -14.91 -7.39
N PRO A 217 -22.32 -13.58 -7.33
CA PRO A 217 -21.46 -12.67 -6.57
C PRO A 217 -21.27 -13.08 -5.10
N ILE A 218 -22.31 -13.62 -4.46
CA ILE A 218 -22.25 -14.10 -3.08
C ILE A 218 -21.38 -15.36 -2.97
N VAL A 219 -21.48 -16.27 -3.94
CA VAL A 219 -20.62 -17.47 -3.99
C VAL A 219 -19.16 -17.06 -4.16
N MET A 220 -18.86 -16.13 -5.06
CA MET A 220 -17.51 -15.59 -5.24
C MET A 220 -16.97 -14.97 -3.94
N LEU A 221 -17.74 -14.08 -3.30
CA LEU A 221 -17.35 -13.49 -2.01
C LEU A 221 -17.11 -14.54 -0.93
N THR A 222 -17.97 -15.55 -0.85
CA THR A 222 -17.84 -16.64 0.12
C THR A 222 -16.58 -17.45 -0.13
N LYS A 223 -16.22 -17.71 -1.40
CA LYS A 223 -14.97 -18.40 -1.76
C LYS A 223 -13.72 -17.63 -1.34
N ILE A 224 -13.70 -16.32 -1.57
CA ILE A 224 -12.62 -15.46 -1.06
C ILE A 224 -12.57 -15.53 0.47
N GLY A 225 -13.72 -15.43 1.13
CA GLY A 225 -13.83 -15.51 2.59
C GLY A 225 -13.32 -16.84 3.16
N MET A 226 -13.63 -17.96 2.51
CA MET A 226 -13.11 -19.28 2.89
C MET A 226 -11.59 -19.35 2.77
N VAL A 227 -11.01 -18.81 1.69
CA VAL A 227 -9.55 -18.77 1.50
C VAL A 227 -8.89 -17.83 2.51
N ALA A 228 -9.48 -16.67 2.78
CA ALA A 228 -9.03 -15.73 3.81
C ALA A 228 -9.03 -16.39 5.20
N TRP A 229 -10.11 -17.07 5.56
CA TRP A 229 -10.23 -17.78 6.83
C TRP A 229 -9.19 -18.90 6.97
N LEU A 230 -9.01 -19.72 5.93
CA LEU A 230 -7.96 -20.75 5.89
C LEU A 230 -6.57 -20.13 6.08
N SER A 231 -6.31 -18.99 5.44
CA SER A 231 -5.05 -18.27 5.55
C SER A 231 -4.78 -17.78 6.97
N MET A 232 -5.81 -17.28 7.66
CA MET A 232 -5.70 -16.89 9.07
C MET A 232 -5.38 -18.08 9.97
N MET A 233 -6.05 -19.23 9.77
CA MET A 233 -5.78 -20.44 10.55
C MET A 233 -4.33 -20.91 10.36
N VAL A 234 -3.87 -21.02 9.11
CA VAL A 234 -2.51 -21.46 8.79
C VAL A 234 -1.47 -20.47 9.32
N GLY A 235 -1.76 -19.16 9.28
CA GLY A 235 -0.90 -18.15 9.88
C GLY A 235 -0.67 -18.37 11.38
N GLY A 236 -1.73 -18.73 12.11
CA GLY A 236 -1.63 -19.07 13.54
C GLY A 236 -0.74 -20.29 13.84
N PHE A 237 -0.73 -21.30 12.96
CA PHE A 237 0.08 -22.52 13.16
C PHE A 237 1.53 -22.38 12.71
N THR A 238 1.79 -21.56 11.69
CA THR A 238 3.12 -21.47 11.04
C THR A 238 3.99 -20.36 11.63
N GLY A 239 3.42 -19.42 12.38
CA GLY A 239 4.10 -18.22 12.85
C GLY A 239 4.36 -17.18 11.75
N ILE A 240 3.93 -17.44 10.52
CA ILE A 240 3.94 -16.49 9.41
C ILE A 240 2.60 -15.76 9.39
N SER A 241 2.60 -14.44 9.13
CA SER A 241 1.37 -13.64 9.09
C SER A 241 0.30 -14.23 8.17
N GLY A 242 -0.94 -14.29 8.65
CA GLY A 242 -2.08 -14.75 7.85
C GLY A 242 -2.28 -13.94 6.56
N ALA A 243 -1.86 -12.68 6.54
CA ALA A 243 -1.84 -11.85 5.33
C ALA A 243 -0.91 -12.43 4.25
N VAL A 244 0.22 -13.03 4.65
CA VAL A 244 1.13 -13.68 3.70
C VAL A 244 0.52 -14.94 3.12
N TRP A 245 -0.12 -15.75 3.96
CA TRP A 245 -0.87 -16.91 3.49
C TRP A 245 -2.05 -16.54 2.60
N ALA A 246 -2.73 -15.42 2.86
CA ALA A 246 -3.85 -14.94 2.05
C ALA A 246 -3.40 -14.66 0.61
N LEU A 247 -2.21 -14.09 0.43
CA LEU A 247 -1.65 -13.88 -0.90
C LEU A 247 -1.32 -15.22 -1.56
N ILE A 248 -0.57 -16.09 -0.88
CA ILE A 248 -0.14 -17.40 -1.40
C ILE A 248 -1.36 -18.25 -1.80
N PHE A 249 -2.32 -18.40 -0.90
CA PHE A 249 -3.54 -19.15 -1.15
C PHE A 249 -4.43 -18.47 -2.19
N GLY A 250 -4.49 -17.14 -2.24
CA GLY A 250 -5.13 -16.42 -3.34
C GLY A 250 -4.61 -16.90 -4.70
N VAL A 251 -3.29 -16.97 -4.87
CA VAL A 251 -2.70 -17.44 -6.13
C VAL A 251 -2.91 -18.95 -6.35
N VAL A 252 -2.73 -19.78 -5.32
CA VAL A 252 -2.91 -21.24 -5.42
C VAL A 252 -4.35 -21.60 -5.78
N PHE A 253 -5.33 -21.09 -5.04
CA PHE A 253 -6.75 -21.40 -5.28
C PHE A 253 -7.27 -20.75 -6.56
N CYS A 254 -6.71 -19.62 -7.01
CA CYS A 254 -6.98 -19.08 -8.34
C CYS A 254 -6.41 -20.00 -9.44
N SER A 255 -5.18 -20.50 -9.26
CA SER A 255 -4.54 -21.43 -10.22
C SER A 255 -5.25 -22.78 -10.31
N LEU A 256 -5.85 -23.25 -9.21
CA LEU A 256 -6.68 -24.46 -9.18
C LEU A 256 -8.09 -24.24 -9.75
N GLY A 257 -8.46 -23.01 -10.11
CA GLY A 257 -9.78 -22.64 -10.63
C GLY A 257 -10.87 -22.47 -9.58
N PHE A 258 -10.56 -22.59 -8.29
CA PHE A 258 -11.53 -22.39 -7.20
C PHE A 258 -11.94 -20.91 -7.08
N LEU A 259 -10.94 -20.02 -7.11
CA LEU A 259 -11.16 -18.58 -7.19
C LEU A 259 -11.13 -18.14 -8.66
N GLU A 260 -12.08 -17.29 -9.03
CA GLU A 260 -12.03 -16.56 -10.28
C GLU A 260 -10.88 -15.56 -10.28
N THR A 261 -10.36 -15.24 -11.45
CA THR A 261 -9.47 -14.09 -11.55
C THR A 261 -10.24 -12.80 -11.33
N ASP A 262 -9.60 -11.85 -10.66
CA ASP A 262 -10.09 -10.49 -10.45
C ASP A 262 -11.45 -10.50 -9.74
N ILE A 263 -11.57 -11.45 -8.82
CA ILE A 263 -12.83 -11.90 -8.24
C ILE A 263 -13.64 -10.77 -7.56
N LEU A 264 -12.98 -9.80 -6.92
CA LEU A 264 -13.67 -8.68 -6.27
C LEU A 264 -14.25 -7.67 -7.25
N HIS A 265 -13.63 -7.48 -8.42
CA HIS A 265 -14.24 -6.71 -9.49
C HIS A 265 -15.41 -7.48 -10.10
N ARG A 266 -15.26 -8.79 -10.33
CA ARG A 266 -16.33 -9.65 -10.85
C ARG A 266 -17.57 -9.69 -9.95
N CYS A 267 -17.40 -9.59 -8.63
CA CYS A 267 -18.52 -9.51 -7.68
C CYS A 267 -18.89 -8.07 -7.26
N ASN A 268 -18.39 -7.04 -7.96
CA ASN A 268 -18.66 -5.61 -7.70
C ASN A 268 -18.42 -5.17 -6.25
N SER A 269 -17.46 -5.79 -5.57
CA SER A 269 -17.18 -5.54 -4.14
C SER A 269 -15.83 -4.86 -3.91
N PHE A 270 -14.98 -4.75 -4.93
CA PHE A 270 -13.66 -4.14 -4.82
C PHE A 270 -13.70 -2.72 -4.25
N ASN A 271 -14.54 -1.84 -4.82
CA ASN A 271 -14.55 -0.42 -4.46
C ASN A 271 -15.02 -0.16 -3.02
N ILE A 272 -16.03 -0.89 -2.52
CA ILE A 272 -16.49 -0.72 -1.13
C ILE A 272 -15.43 -1.21 -0.13
N LEU A 273 -14.69 -2.27 -0.48
CA LEU A 273 -13.58 -2.77 0.34
C LEU A 273 -12.40 -1.80 0.33
N MET A 274 -12.03 -1.26 -0.84
CA MET A 274 -10.99 -0.24 -0.96
C MET A 274 -11.33 1.02 -0.20
N PHE A 275 -12.58 1.48 -0.26
CA PHE A 275 -13.06 2.64 0.49
C PHE A 275 -12.97 2.40 2.00
N ALA A 276 -13.47 1.26 2.48
CA ALA A 276 -13.39 0.91 3.90
C ALA A 276 -11.95 0.79 4.40
N LEU A 277 -11.06 0.16 3.62
CA LEU A 277 -9.65 0.04 3.98
C LEU A 277 -8.94 1.41 3.99
N THR A 278 -9.24 2.26 3.01
CA THR A 278 -8.71 3.64 2.96
C THR A 278 -9.10 4.41 4.21
N MET A 279 -10.37 4.35 4.60
CA MET A 279 -10.86 5.05 5.80
C MET A 279 -10.26 4.46 7.08
N PHE A 280 -10.16 3.13 7.18
CA PHE A 280 -9.47 2.49 8.30
C PHE A 280 -8.03 3.02 8.46
N VAL A 281 -7.27 3.11 7.36
CA VAL A 281 -5.90 3.62 7.44
C VAL A 281 -5.88 5.10 7.85
N PHE A 282 -6.80 5.93 7.33
CA PHE A 282 -6.90 7.32 7.75
C PHE A 282 -7.44 7.53 9.16
N GLU A 283 -8.08 6.53 9.77
CA GLU A 283 -8.50 6.63 11.17
C GLU A 283 -7.30 6.90 12.08
N GLY A 284 -6.12 6.39 11.76
CA GLY A 284 -4.89 6.69 12.51
C GLY A 284 -4.60 8.19 12.63
N LEU A 285 -5.04 9.01 11.66
CA LEU A 285 -4.81 10.46 11.67
C LEU A 285 -5.49 11.18 12.84
N LYS A 286 -6.54 10.58 13.45
CA LYS A 286 -7.26 11.21 14.56
C LYS A 286 -6.37 11.43 15.79
N ASP A 287 -5.42 10.52 16.01
CA ASP A 287 -4.52 10.56 17.17
C ASP A 287 -3.40 11.61 17.01
N CYS A 288 -3.30 12.25 15.84
CA CYS A 288 -2.28 13.25 15.53
C CYS A 288 -2.79 14.67 15.89
N THR A 289 -2.44 15.18 17.08
CA THR A 289 -2.86 16.53 17.52
C THR A 289 -1.87 17.63 17.09
N PRO A 290 -2.29 18.91 17.00
CA PRO A 290 -1.39 20.02 16.72
C PRO A 290 -0.28 20.18 17.77
N GLU A 291 -0.59 20.00 19.05
CA GLU A 291 0.39 20.06 20.15
C GLU A 291 1.42 18.94 20.02
N MET A 292 0.96 17.73 19.70
CA MET A 292 1.81 16.58 19.45
C MET A 292 2.75 16.89 18.28
N LEU A 293 2.22 17.32 17.13
CA LEU A 293 3.05 17.71 15.99
C LEU A 293 4.06 18.80 16.34
N THR A 294 3.66 19.92 16.95
CA THR A 294 4.62 21.01 17.25
C THR A 294 5.79 20.56 18.12
N SER A 295 5.60 19.57 19.00
CA SER A 295 6.66 19.06 19.88
C SER A 295 7.64 18.11 19.19
N ILE A 296 7.19 17.32 18.21
CA ILE A 296 7.99 16.25 17.58
C ILE A 296 8.17 16.40 16.06
N ILE A 297 7.57 17.40 15.41
CA ILE A 297 7.59 17.55 13.95
C ILE A 297 9.02 17.71 13.42
N LEU A 298 9.89 18.44 14.12
CA LEU A 298 11.26 18.65 13.67
C LEU A 298 12.05 17.33 13.63
N PRO A 299 12.10 16.53 14.72
CA PRO A 299 12.72 15.21 14.64
C PRO A 299 12.04 14.31 13.60
N MET A 300 10.71 14.34 13.48
CA MET A 300 10.01 13.52 12.49
C MET A 300 10.41 13.86 11.05
N VAL A 301 10.38 15.14 10.69
CA VAL A 301 10.79 15.62 9.37
C VAL A 301 12.26 15.27 9.12
N GLY A 302 13.12 15.43 10.13
CA GLY A 302 14.52 15.02 10.06
C GLY A 302 14.67 13.53 9.74
N LEU A 303 13.95 12.65 10.44
CA LEU A 303 13.99 11.21 10.21
C LEU A 303 13.45 10.82 8.83
N ILE A 304 12.33 11.43 8.39
CA ILE A 304 11.75 11.21 7.06
C ILE A 304 12.73 11.64 5.98
N VAL A 305 13.29 12.86 6.08
CA VAL A 305 14.20 13.40 5.06
C VAL A 305 15.47 12.54 4.96
N VAL A 306 16.10 12.22 6.09
CA VAL A 306 17.30 11.37 6.11
C VAL A 306 16.99 9.95 5.62
N GLY A 307 15.90 9.36 6.09
CA GLY A 307 15.49 8.00 5.73
C GLY A 307 15.15 7.88 4.24
N VAL A 308 14.35 8.81 3.70
CA VAL A 308 14.00 8.85 2.27
C VAL A 308 15.23 9.16 1.41
N PHE A 309 16.14 10.01 1.88
CA PHE A 309 17.40 10.25 1.18
C PHE A 309 18.27 8.99 1.10
N GLY A 310 18.47 8.29 2.21
CA GLY A 310 19.18 7.01 2.24
C GLY A 310 18.54 5.95 1.32
N MET A 311 17.21 5.87 1.36
CA MET A 311 16.43 5.04 0.44
C MET A 311 16.68 5.41 -1.02
N ALA A 312 16.66 6.69 -1.36
CA ALA A 312 16.88 7.16 -2.74
C ALA A 312 18.28 6.83 -3.25
N VAL A 313 19.32 7.02 -2.41
CA VAL A 313 20.71 6.69 -2.75
C VAL A 313 20.86 5.20 -3.04
N PHE A 314 20.36 4.35 -2.15
CA PHE A 314 20.46 2.89 -2.32
C PHE A 314 19.60 2.39 -3.49
N ALA A 315 18.39 2.92 -3.66
CA ALA A 315 17.55 2.61 -4.81
C ALA A 315 18.22 3.02 -6.12
N TRP A 316 18.93 4.14 -6.16
CA TRP A 316 19.67 4.58 -7.34
C TRP A 316 20.84 3.65 -7.68
N VAL A 317 21.64 3.26 -6.68
CA VAL A 317 22.75 2.32 -6.88
C VAL A 317 22.21 0.97 -7.36
N ALA A 318 21.20 0.43 -6.68
CA ALA A 318 20.61 -0.87 -7.03
C ALA A 318 19.93 -0.85 -8.41
N ALA A 319 19.21 0.22 -8.75
CA ALA A 319 18.59 0.37 -10.07
C ALA A 319 19.66 0.37 -11.18
N LYS A 320 20.81 1.03 -10.97
CA LYS A 320 21.93 0.98 -11.92
C LYS A 320 22.52 -0.41 -12.07
N VAL A 321 22.78 -1.10 -10.95
CA VAL A 321 23.35 -2.46 -10.96
C VAL A 321 22.41 -3.46 -11.65
N MET A 322 21.11 -3.36 -11.36
CA MET A 322 20.08 -4.28 -11.88
C MET A 322 19.53 -3.87 -13.25
N LYS A 323 20.02 -2.75 -13.81
CA LYS A 323 19.56 -2.14 -15.07
C LYS A 323 18.05 -1.87 -15.09
N LEU A 324 17.53 -1.37 -13.97
CA LEU A 324 16.12 -1.01 -13.80
C LEU A 324 15.92 0.50 -13.96
N SER A 325 14.68 0.88 -14.19
CA SER A 325 14.29 2.30 -14.17
C SER A 325 14.36 2.81 -12.75
N PHE A 326 15.15 3.87 -12.50
CA PHE A 326 15.22 4.49 -11.18
C PHE A 326 13.86 5.02 -10.70
N PRO A 327 13.03 5.71 -11.52
CA PRO A 327 11.73 6.18 -11.06
C PRO A 327 10.83 5.06 -10.51
N LEU A 328 10.63 3.96 -11.26
CA LEU A 328 9.87 2.81 -10.76
C LEU A 328 10.52 2.16 -9.53
N SER A 329 11.84 1.99 -9.55
CA SER A 329 12.57 1.38 -8.44
C SER A 329 12.44 2.19 -7.15
N PHE A 330 12.47 3.52 -7.26
CA PHE A 330 12.28 4.41 -6.12
C PHE A 330 10.81 4.43 -5.68
N CYS A 331 9.84 4.43 -6.59
CA CYS A 331 8.42 4.25 -6.25
C CYS A 331 8.17 2.96 -5.48
N ASN A 332 8.80 1.85 -5.88
CA ASN A 332 8.71 0.57 -5.17
C ASN A 332 9.19 0.72 -3.72
N CYS A 333 10.31 1.41 -3.49
CA CYS A 333 10.82 1.66 -2.14
C CYS A 333 9.91 2.59 -1.33
N LEU A 334 9.41 3.66 -1.96
CA LEU A 334 8.51 4.64 -1.34
C LEU A 334 7.19 4.02 -0.86
N THR A 335 6.80 2.85 -1.36
CA THR A 335 5.64 2.11 -0.84
C THR A 335 5.72 1.84 0.67
N ALA A 336 6.91 1.81 1.26
CA ALA A 336 7.10 1.68 2.70
C ALA A 336 6.39 2.78 3.52
N LEU A 337 6.22 3.98 2.93
CA LEU A 337 5.66 5.15 3.62
C LEU A 337 4.13 5.16 3.66
N TYR A 338 3.45 4.25 2.98
CA TYR A 338 1.97 4.27 2.90
C TYR A 338 1.32 2.92 2.55
N GLY A 339 1.96 2.08 1.75
CA GLY A 339 1.49 0.74 1.41
C GLY A 339 0.15 0.68 0.67
N PHE A 340 -0.50 -0.46 0.82
CA PHE A 340 -1.84 -0.72 0.29
C PHE A 340 -2.91 -0.20 1.26
N PRO A 341 -3.99 0.46 0.80
CA PRO A 341 -4.50 0.56 -0.58
C PRO A 341 -3.93 1.73 -1.41
N PHE A 342 -3.15 2.62 -0.81
CA PHE A 342 -2.78 3.88 -1.45
C PHE A 342 -1.82 3.72 -2.63
N ASN A 343 -0.93 2.73 -2.61
CA ASN A 343 -0.10 2.37 -3.76
C ASN A 343 -0.94 2.04 -5.00
N ALA A 344 -2.05 1.31 -4.85
CA ALA A 344 -2.96 0.97 -5.92
C ALA A 344 -3.66 2.23 -6.45
N ILE A 345 -4.22 3.05 -5.56
CA ILE A 345 -4.95 4.28 -5.91
C ILE A 345 -4.04 5.27 -6.66
N ILE A 346 -2.80 5.48 -6.18
CA ILE A 346 -1.84 6.38 -6.84
C ILE A 346 -1.44 5.84 -8.22
N THR A 347 -1.21 4.52 -8.33
CA THR A 347 -0.81 3.91 -9.59
C THR A 347 -1.92 3.99 -10.62
N GLU A 348 -3.14 3.62 -10.27
CA GLU A 348 -4.31 3.65 -11.15
C GLU A 348 -4.63 5.09 -11.60
N SER A 349 -4.71 6.03 -10.65
CA SER A 349 -4.97 7.44 -10.98
C SER A 349 -3.88 8.04 -11.88
N THR A 350 -2.61 7.66 -11.67
CA THR A 350 -1.51 8.10 -12.55
C THR A 350 -1.64 7.50 -13.95
N CYS A 351 -1.87 6.19 -14.07
CA CYS A 351 -2.04 5.53 -15.37
C CYS A 351 -3.22 6.13 -16.14
N LYS A 352 -4.36 6.33 -15.47
CA LYS A 352 -5.57 6.96 -16.03
C LYS A 352 -5.34 8.40 -16.47
N ALA A 353 -4.60 9.19 -15.68
CA ALA A 353 -4.32 10.58 -16.01
C ALA A 353 -3.34 10.75 -17.19
N MET A 354 -2.47 9.77 -17.42
CA MET A 354 -1.41 9.85 -18.43
C MET A 354 -1.77 9.21 -19.77
N ALA A 355 -2.59 8.15 -19.76
CA ALA A 355 -3.02 7.45 -20.96
C ALA A 355 -4.00 8.29 -21.80
N LYS A 356 -3.82 8.27 -23.12
CA LYS A 356 -4.74 8.88 -24.08
C LYS A 356 -5.75 7.90 -24.66
N THR A 357 -5.43 6.61 -24.65
CA THR A 357 -6.28 5.53 -25.16
C THR A 357 -6.40 4.39 -24.14
N PRO A 358 -7.44 3.54 -24.24
CA PRO A 358 -7.57 2.36 -23.39
C PRO A 358 -6.35 1.43 -23.46
N GLU A 359 -5.72 1.30 -24.63
CA GLU A 359 -4.55 0.46 -24.83
C GLU A 359 -3.30 1.02 -24.12
N GLU A 360 -3.11 2.35 -24.15
CA GLU A 360 -2.05 3.01 -23.38
C GLU A 360 -2.26 2.80 -21.87
N HIS A 361 -3.52 2.85 -21.42
CA HIS A 361 -3.87 2.63 -20.02
C HIS A 361 -3.56 1.19 -19.59
N GLU A 362 -4.01 0.20 -20.36
CA GLU A 362 -3.73 -1.21 -20.11
C GLU A 362 -2.23 -1.50 -20.11
N PHE A 363 -1.48 -0.91 -21.04
CA PHE A 363 -0.03 -1.06 -21.09
C PHE A 363 0.64 -0.52 -19.82
N LEU A 364 0.32 0.70 -19.39
CA LEU A 364 0.87 1.27 -18.16
C LEU A 364 0.51 0.44 -16.94
N MET A 365 -0.76 0.05 -16.80
CA MET A 365 -1.23 -0.80 -15.70
C MET A 365 -0.48 -2.13 -15.66
N SER A 366 -0.26 -2.77 -16.81
CA SER A 366 0.47 -4.06 -16.88
C SER A 366 1.92 -3.98 -16.43
N LYS A 367 2.59 -2.81 -16.60
CA LYS A 367 4.00 -2.64 -16.26
C LYS A 367 4.19 -2.10 -14.84
N MET A 368 3.32 -1.19 -14.39
CA MET A 368 3.50 -0.44 -13.14
C MET A 368 2.73 -1.06 -11.98
N PHE A 369 1.49 -1.52 -12.21
CA PHE A 369 0.60 -1.97 -11.14
C PHE A 369 1.12 -3.20 -10.38
N PRO A 370 1.53 -4.31 -11.03
CA PRO A 370 2.04 -5.49 -10.30
C PRO A 370 3.25 -5.15 -9.42
N SER A 371 4.18 -4.35 -9.94
CA SER A 371 5.38 -3.91 -9.21
C SER A 371 5.00 -3.13 -7.95
N MET A 372 4.06 -2.19 -8.05
CA MET A 372 3.65 -1.35 -6.92
C MET A 372 2.90 -2.12 -5.84
N ILE A 373 2.04 -3.07 -6.22
CA ILE A 373 1.33 -3.94 -5.27
C ILE A 373 2.33 -4.80 -4.49
N ILE A 374 3.25 -5.46 -5.20
CA ILE A 374 4.28 -6.31 -4.57
C ILE A 374 5.20 -5.48 -3.70
N GLY A 375 5.60 -4.29 -4.14
CA GLY A 375 6.41 -3.37 -3.35
C GLY A 375 5.76 -3.05 -2.00
N GLY A 376 4.48 -2.64 -2.01
CA GLY A 376 3.75 -2.31 -0.77
C GLY A 376 3.59 -3.50 0.16
N PHE A 377 3.40 -4.70 -0.37
CA PHE A 377 3.30 -5.92 0.42
C PHE A 377 4.64 -6.30 1.07
N VAL A 378 5.75 -6.26 0.32
CA VAL A 378 7.09 -6.56 0.84
C VAL A 378 7.50 -5.58 1.91
N THR A 379 7.29 -4.28 1.67
CA THR A 379 7.69 -3.22 2.60
C THR A 379 6.82 -3.24 3.86
N VAL A 380 5.51 -3.06 3.70
CA VAL A 380 4.59 -2.81 4.83
C VAL A 380 4.21 -4.09 5.57
N THR A 381 4.00 -5.22 4.89
CA THR A 381 3.49 -6.43 5.56
C THR A 381 4.61 -7.29 6.14
N ILE A 382 5.71 -7.46 5.40
CA ILE A 382 6.78 -8.39 5.78
C ILE A 382 7.91 -7.64 6.49
N THR A 383 8.53 -6.69 5.79
CA THR A 383 9.79 -6.11 6.25
C THR A 383 9.58 -5.25 7.50
N SER A 384 8.48 -4.49 7.56
CA SER A 384 8.21 -3.63 8.72
C SER A 384 8.05 -4.39 10.05
N VAL A 385 7.39 -5.55 10.03
CA VAL A 385 7.16 -6.36 11.23
C VAL A 385 8.47 -6.98 11.70
N ILE A 386 9.30 -7.45 10.75
CA ILE A 386 10.64 -7.98 11.05
C ILE A 386 11.52 -6.87 11.65
N LEU A 387 11.50 -5.67 11.05
CA LEU A 387 12.26 -4.53 11.56
C LEU A 387 11.76 -4.11 12.93
N ALA A 388 10.45 -4.00 13.16
CA ALA A 388 9.89 -3.69 14.48
C ALA A 388 10.34 -4.73 15.52
N GLY A 389 10.21 -6.03 15.22
CA GLY A 389 10.66 -7.10 16.10
C GLY A 389 12.14 -7.04 16.47
N PHE A 390 13.00 -6.58 15.55
CA PHE A 390 14.41 -6.32 15.84
C PHE A 390 14.60 -5.06 16.68
N PHE A 391 13.98 -3.95 16.28
CA PHE A 391 14.15 -2.62 16.87
C PHE A 391 13.62 -2.51 18.30
N VAL A 392 12.62 -3.30 18.69
CA VAL A 392 12.15 -3.37 20.08
C VAL A 392 13.31 -3.67 21.05
N ASN A 393 14.29 -4.47 20.64
CA ASN A 393 15.44 -4.82 21.48
C ASN A 393 16.51 -3.70 21.55
N LEU A 394 16.28 -2.55 20.93
CA LEU A 394 17.21 -1.42 20.89
C LEU A 394 16.82 -0.26 21.81
N PHE A 395 15.72 -0.40 22.56
CA PHE A 395 15.26 0.59 23.54
C PHE A 395 16.14 0.66 24.79
#